data_AF-A0A7C7IJ87-F1
#
_entry.id   AF-A0A7C7IJ87-F1
#
_cell.length_a   1.000
_cell.length_b   1.000
_cell.length_c   1.000
_cell.angle_alpha   90.00
_cell.angle_beta   90.00
_cell.angle_gamma   90.00
#
_symmetry.space_group_name_H-M   'P 1'
#
loop_
_entity.id
_entity.type
_entity.pdbx_description
1 polymer ?
#
loop_
_entity_poly.entity_id
_entity_poly.type
_entity_poly.pdbx_seq_one_letter_code
_entity_poly.pdbx_strand_id
1 'polypeptide(L)'
;MINNNFLSILTLLINFIHILSASAWLAGAIIILPGNKIKLNKNIYSFMLEQYKNWTNTLLSILVITGVILILNNLSTINNNSHIYLIILLFKLLLFSWIGLIIFIVRFKSVYFKTPNIYNSVLKLIINEKLIFSLTIIIFLLSEVLEFIKL
;
A
#
# COMPACT_ATOMS: atom_id res chain seq x y z
N MET A 1 32.65 7.55 0.11
CA MET A 1 32.34 6.13 -0.11
C MET A 1 31.29 5.74 0.92
N ILE A 2 30.01 5.62 0.54
CA ILE A 2 28.99 5.11 1.46
C ILE A 2 29.34 3.64 1.70
N ASN A 3 29.54 3.25 2.96
CA ASN A 3 29.92 1.89 3.32
C ASN A 3 28.80 0.93 2.88
N ASN A 4 29.10 -0.05 2.02
CA ASN A 4 28.11 -1.01 1.51
C ASN A 4 27.36 -1.70 2.66
N ASN A 5 28.01 -1.91 3.81
CA ASN A 5 27.39 -2.48 5.00
C ASN A 5 26.29 -1.57 5.59
N PHE A 6 26.47 -0.25 5.57
CA PHE A 6 25.47 0.69 6.05
C PHE A 6 24.22 0.66 5.17
N LEU A 7 24.39 0.63 3.85
CA LEU A 7 23.28 0.54 2.91
C LEU A 7 22.51 -0.79 3.07
N SER A 8 23.21 -1.91 3.26
CA SER A 8 22.60 -3.22 3.50
C SER A 8 21.78 -3.26 4.79
N ILE A 9 22.30 -2.71 5.89
CA ILE A 9 21.57 -2.61 7.17
C ILE A 9 20.31 -1.74 6.99
N LEU A 10 20.43 -0.61 6.29
CA LEU A 10 19.30 0.27 6.01
C LEU A 10 18.22 -0.45 5.20
N THR A 11 18.59 -1.16 4.13
CA THR A 11 17.64 -1.94 3.33
C THR A 11 16.96 -3.03 4.15
N LEU A 12 17.68 -3.70 5.05
CA LEU A 12 17.12 -4.71 5.94
C LEU A 12 16.10 -4.09 6.92
N LEU A 13 16.41 -2.93 7.50
CA LEU A 13 15.48 -2.20 8.36
C LEU A 13 14.22 -1.77 7.60
N ILE A 14 14.38 -1.25 6.38
CA ILE A 14 13.25 -0.84 5.53
C ILE A 14 12.37 -2.05 5.19
N ASN A 15 12.99 -3.19 4.87
CA ASN A 15 12.25 -4.43 4.60
C ASN A 15 11.48 -4.89 5.85
N PHE A 16 12.11 -4.85 7.02
CA PHE A 16 11.45 -5.20 8.28
C PHE A 16 10.25 -4.29 8.59
N ILE A 17 10.41 -2.97 8.42
CA ILE A 17 9.32 -2.00 8.58
C ILE A 17 8.20 -2.27 7.57
N HIS A 18 8.54 -2.58 6.32
CA HIS A 18 7.57 -2.91 5.27
C HIS A 18 6.71 -4.12 5.66
N ILE A 19 7.35 -5.21 6.09
CA ILE A 19 6.68 -6.46 6.49
C ILE A 19 5.79 -6.22 7.72
N LEU A 20 6.30 -5.55 8.76
CA LEU A 20 5.50 -5.24 9.95
C LEU A 20 4.26 -4.40 9.60
N SER A 21 4.43 -3.38 8.77
CA SER A 21 3.32 -2.51 8.34
C SER A 21 2.31 -3.29 7.51
N ALA A 22 2.78 -4.19 6.64
CA ALA A 22 1.96 -5.08 5.82
C ALA A 22 1.10 -6.00 6.69
N SER A 23 1.73 -6.69 7.64
CA SER A 23 1.05 -7.63 8.53
C SER A 23 0.03 -6.91 9.42
N ALA A 24 0.38 -5.76 9.99
CA ALA A 24 -0.53 -4.97 10.83
C ALA A 24 -1.75 -4.48 10.04
N TRP A 25 -1.53 -3.99 8.81
CA TRP A 25 -2.61 -3.55 7.93
C TRP A 25 -3.53 -4.72 7.55
N LEU A 26 -2.95 -5.86 7.15
CA LEU A 26 -3.71 -7.05 6.75
C LEU A 26 -4.54 -7.61 7.91
N ALA A 27 -3.96 -7.71 9.11
CA ALA A 27 -4.66 -8.18 10.30
C ALA A 27 -5.86 -7.28 10.64
N GLY A 28 -5.67 -5.96 10.63
CA GLY A 28 -6.77 -5.02 10.87
C GLY A 28 -7.88 -5.12 9.81
N ALA A 29 -7.52 -5.30 8.54
CA ALA A 29 -8.48 -5.49 7.46
C ALA A 29 -9.32 -6.76 7.66
N ILE A 30 -8.68 -7.88 8.02
CA ILE A 30 -9.34 -9.16 8.27
C ILE A 30 -10.29 -9.10 9.46
N ILE A 31 -9.95 -8.34 10.52
CA ILE A 31 -10.81 -8.21 11.70
C ILE A 31 -12.05 -7.36 11.39
N ILE A 32 -11.87 -6.31 10.58
CA ILE A 32 -12.90 -5.26 10.45
C ILE A 32 -13.83 -5.49 9.28
N LEU A 33 -13.36 -6.01 8.15
CA LEU A 33 -14.21 -6.32 6.99
C LEU A 33 -15.38 -7.28 7.31
N PRO A 34 -15.20 -8.35 8.10
CA PRO A 34 -16.29 -9.24 8.51
C PRO A 34 -16.99 -8.80 9.81
N GLY A 35 -16.51 -7.77 10.52
CA GLY A 35 -17.00 -7.43 11.86
C GLY A 35 -18.48 -7.00 11.92
N ASN A 36 -19.08 -6.57 10.80
CA ASN A 36 -20.54 -6.38 10.68
C ASN A 36 -21.33 -7.70 10.56
N LYS A 37 -20.69 -8.79 10.14
CA LYS A 37 -21.29 -10.14 10.01
C LYS A 37 -21.08 -10.98 11.26
N ILE A 38 -19.98 -10.76 11.97
CA ILE A 38 -19.73 -11.34 13.29
C ILE A 38 -20.59 -10.54 14.27
N LYS A 39 -21.33 -11.20 15.17
CA LYS A 39 -22.17 -10.54 16.20
C LYS A 39 -21.33 -9.86 17.29
N LEU A 40 -20.37 -9.03 16.90
CA LEU A 40 -19.63 -8.18 17.82
C LEU A 40 -20.59 -7.13 18.40
N ASN A 41 -20.37 -6.81 19.67
CA ASN A 41 -21.07 -5.69 20.29
C ASN A 41 -20.85 -4.42 19.44
N LYS A 42 -21.93 -3.76 19.03
CA LYS A 42 -21.93 -2.60 18.14
C LYS A 42 -20.98 -1.50 18.62
N ASN A 43 -20.89 -1.27 19.93
CA ASN A 43 -20.03 -0.24 20.51
C ASN A 43 -18.54 -0.60 20.43
N ILE A 44 -18.20 -1.87 20.63
CA ILE A 44 -16.82 -2.37 20.51
C ILE A 44 -16.38 -2.31 19.06
N TYR A 45 -17.25 -2.76 18.14
CA TYR A 45 -16.95 -2.72 16.71
C TYR A 45 -16.77 -1.29 16.20
N SER A 46 -17.64 -0.34 16.58
CA SER A 46 -17.49 1.06 16.16
C SER A 46 -16.19 1.68 16.67
N PHE A 47 -15.81 1.40 17.92
CA PHE A 47 -14.55 1.87 18.48
C PHE A 47 -13.34 1.29 17.75
N MET A 48 -13.30 -0.02 17.51
CA MET A 48 -12.20 -0.66 16.78
C MET A 48 -12.10 -0.16 15.33
N LEU A 49 -13.25 0.04 14.67
CA LEU A 49 -13.30 0.58 13.30
C LEU A 49 -12.72 2.00 13.22
N GLU A 50 -13.01 2.84 14.21
CA GLU A 50 -12.46 4.20 14.28
C GLU A 50 -10.95 4.20 14.49
N GLN A 51 -10.45 3.40 15.44
CA GLN A 51 -9.01 3.27 15.69
C GLN A 51 -8.27 2.74 14.46
N TYR A 52 -8.83 1.70 13.82
CA TYR A 52 -8.24 1.16 12.60
C TYR A 52 -8.24 2.16 11.46
N LYS A 53 -9.31 2.93 11.23
CA LYS A 53 -9.31 3.96 10.18
C LYS A 53 -8.18 4.97 10.38
N ASN A 54 -7.94 5.38 11.63
CA ASN A 54 -6.86 6.30 11.96
C ASN A 54 -5.49 5.69 11.69
N TRP A 55 -5.26 4.43 12.07
CA TRP A 55 -3.99 3.75 11.85
C TRP A 55 -3.76 3.33 10.40
N THR A 56 -4.83 2.99 9.68
CA THR A 56 -4.78 2.48 8.30
C THR A 56 -4.07 3.46 7.37
N ASN A 57 -4.40 4.75 7.46
CA ASN A 57 -3.76 5.76 6.62
C ASN A 57 -2.25 5.85 6.87
N THR A 58 -1.84 5.79 8.14
CA THR A 58 -0.42 5.81 8.53
C THR A 58 0.30 4.55 8.06
N LEU A 59 -0.28 3.37 8.30
CA LEU A 59 0.27 2.08 7.86
C LEU A 59 0.41 2.02 6.34
N LEU A 60 -0.60 2.48 5.60
CA LEU A 60 -0.58 2.53 4.15
C LEU A 60 0.46 3.53 3.62
N SER A 61 0.62 4.71 4.24
CA SER A 61 1.69 5.63 3.85
C SER A 61 3.07 5.00 4.05
N ILE A 62 3.30 4.33 5.18
CA ILE A 62 4.56 3.62 5.43
C ILE A 62 4.76 2.52 4.38
N LEU A 63 3.72 1.73 4.08
CA LEU A 63 3.74 0.68 3.06
C LEU A 63 4.10 1.19 1.67
N VAL A 64 3.49 2.31 1.25
CA VAL A 64 3.78 2.93 -0.04
C VAL A 64 5.23 3.40 -0.09
N ILE A 65 5.70 4.12 0.93
CA ILE A 65 7.07 4.66 0.96
C ILE A 65 8.09 3.52 0.94
N THR A 66 7.95 2.56 1.87
CA THR A 66 8.88 1.43 1.98
C THR A 66 8.81 0.52 0.74
N GLY A 67 7.61 0.30 0.18
CA GLY A 67 7.43 -0.48 -1.05
C GLY A 67 8.10 0.14 -2.26
N VAL A 68 8.00 1.47 -2.43
CA VAL A 68 8.72 2.20 -3.49
C VAL A 68 10.23 2.08 -3.30
N ILE A 69 10.74 2.27 -2.08
CA ILE A 69 12.18 2.15 -1.81
C ILE A 69 12.69 0.74 -2.16
N LEU A 70 11.96 -0.30 -1.76
CA LEU A 70 12.34 -1.68 -2.06
C LEU A 70 12.30 -1.99 -3.56
N ILE A 71 11.31 -1.47 -4.30
CA ILE A 71 11.25 -1.61 -5.76
C ILE A 71 12.46 -0.93 -6.41
N LEU A 72 12.80 0.30 -6.00
CA LEU A 72 13.97 1.02 -6.53
C LEU A 72 15.29 0.30 -6.21
N ASN A 73 15.42 -0.26 -5.00
CA ASN A 73 16.57 -1.07 -4.62
C ASN A 73 16.66 -2.38 -5.43
N ASN A 74 15.53 -3.00 -5.77
CA ASN A 74 15.52 -4.15 -6.66
C ASN A 74 15.89 -3.74 -8.09
N LEU A 75 15.39 -2.61 -8.59
CA LEU A 75 15.74 -2.10 -9.92
C LEU A 75 17.24 -1.81 -10.06
N SER A 76 17.88 -1.26 -9.03
CA SER A 76 19.32 -0.94 -9.06
C SER A 76 20.23 -2.16 -8.96
N THR A 77 19.71 -3.31 -8.53
CA THR A 77 20.46 -4.56 -8.34
C THR A 77 20.22 -5.61 -9.43
N ILE A 78 19.34 -5.33 -10.40
CA ILE A 78 19.07 -6.23 -11.53
C ILE A 78 20.32 -6.32 -12.42
N ASN A 79 20.81 -7.55 -12.58
CA ASN A 79 21.80 -7.90 -13.57
C ASN A 79 21.07 -8.48 -14.80
N ASN A 80 20.67 -7.60 -15.73
CA ASN A 80 20.17 -7.84 -17.10
C ASN A 80 19.13 -8.94 -17.43
N ASN A 81 18.62 -9.74 -16.49
CA ASN A 81 17.79 -10.88 -16.85
C ASN A 81 16.29 -10.66 -16.63
N SER A 82 15.59 -10.67 -17.77
CA SER A 82 14.14 -10.65 -18.04
C SER A 82 13.44 -9.28 -18.07
N HIS A 83 13.09 -8.85 -19.29
CA HIS A 83 12.19 -7.71 -19.53
C HIS A 83 10.85 -7.86 -18.80
N ILE A 84 10.39 -9.10 -18.59
CA ILE A 84 9.15 -9.44 -17.87
C ILE A 84 9.23 -9.00 -16.40
N TYR A 85 10.35 -9.25 -15.72
CA TYR A 85 10.55 -8.84 -14.32
C TYR A 85 10.52 -7.32 -14.17
N LEU A 86 11.18 -6.60 -15.09
CA LEU A 86 11.16 -5.12 -15.15
C LEU A 86 9.75 -4.57 -15.35
N ILE A 87 8.97 -5.14 -16.27
CA ILE A 87 7.59 -4.71 -16.54
C ILE A 87 6.72 -4.90 -15.29
N ILE A 88 6.83 -6.03 -14.60
CA ILE A 88 6.05 -6.30 -13.39
C ILE A 88 6.45 -5.34 -12.25
N LEU A 89 7.75 -5.06 -12.06
CA LEU A 89 8.21 -4.07 -11.09
C LEU A 89 7.67 -2.66 -11.38
N LEU A 90 7.71 -2.24 -12.64
CA LEU A 90 7.20 -0.93 -13.06
C LEU A 90 5.69 -0.83 -12.83
N PHE A 91 4.95 -1.91 -13.12
CA PHE A 91 3.53 -1.99 -12.84
C PHE A 91 3.22 -1.88 -11.34
N LYS A 92 4.00 -2.56 -10.47
CA LYS A 92 3.86 -2.38 -9.01
C LYS A 92 4.12 -0.95 -8.56
N LEU A 93 5.10 -0.27 -9.15
CA LEU A 93 5.41 1.13 -8.84
C LEU A 93 4.22 2.05 -9.21
N LEU A 94 3.59 1.81 -10.36
CA LEU A 94 2.35 2.50 -10.75
C LEU A 94 1.21 2.25 -9.75
N LEU A 95 1.02 1.01 -9.29
CA LEU A 95 0.00 0.67 -8.31
C LEU A 95 0.26 1.35 -6.95
N PHE A 96 1.51 1.38 -6.47
CA PHE A 96 1.87 2.10 -5.25
C PHE A 96 1.65 3.60 -5.39
N SER A 97 1.99 4.19 -6.54
CA SER A 97 1.71 5.59 -6.85
C SER A 97 0.21 5.89 -6.81
N TRP A 98 -0.60 5.00 -7.39
CA TRP A 98 -2.06 5.14 -7.37
C TRP A 98 -2.62 5.07 -5.94
N ILE A 99 -2.19 4.11 -5.12
CA ILE A 99 -2.57 4.05 -3.70
C ILE A 99 -2.16 5.33 -2.95
N GLY A 100 -0.94 5.82 -3.20
CA GLY A 100 -0.45 7.08 -2.63
C GLY A 100 -1.35 8.28 -2.99
N LEU A 101 -1.75 8.39 -4.26
CA LEU A 101 -2.69 9.42 -4.72
C LEU A 101 -4.05 9.30 -4.04
N ILE A 102 -4.60 8.09 -3.89
CA ILE A 102 -5.87 7.88 -3.19
C ILE A 102 -5.76 8.37 -1.74
N ILE A 103 -4.71 7.96 -1.02
CA ILE A 103 -4.49 8.36 0.39
C ILE A 103 -4.36 9.88 0.51
N PHE A 104 -3.57 10.49 -0.37
CA PHE A 104 -3.36 11.93 -0.38
C PHE A 104 -4.68 12.68 -0.55
N ILE A 105 -5.48 12.30 -1.53
CA ILE A 105 -6.76 12.96 -1.84
C ILE A 105 -7.79 12.72 -0.73
N VAL A 106 -7.82 11.52 -0.13
CA VAL A 106 -8.70 11.21 1.01
C VAL A 106 -8.34 12.05 2.23
N ARG A 107 -7.04 12.27 2.49
CA ARG A 107 -6.57 13.11 3.60
C ARG A 107 -6.91 14.59 3.40
N PHE A 108 -6.95 15.07 2.15
CA PHE A 108 -7.22 16.47 1.80
C PHE A 108 -8.59 16.69 1.16
N LYS A 109 -9.55 15.79 1.39
CA LYS A 109 -10.87 15.79 0.75
C LYS A 109 -11.63 17.12 0.87
N SER A 110 -11.47 17.82 2.00
CA SER A 110 -12.07 19.13 2.27
C SER A 110 -11.53 20.26 1.38
N VAL A 111 -10.35 20.09 0.79
CA VAL A 111 -9.72 21.08 -0.10
C VAL A 111 -10.16 20.83 -1.55
N TYR A 112 -10.24 19.56 -1.97
CA TYR A 112 -10.46 19.19 -3.37
C TYR A 112 -11.94 19.05 -3.77
N PHE A 113 -12.85 18.73 -2.83
CA PHE A 113 -14.26 18.44 -3.15
C PHE A 113 -15.25 19.53 -2.72
N LYS A 114 -14.85 20.81 -2.68
CA LYS A 114 -15.72 21.92 -2.27
C LYS A 114 -16.90 22.21 -3.21
N THR A 115 -16.84 21.80 -4.48
CA THR A 115 -17.88 22.07 -5.47
C THR A 115 -18.26 20.83 -6.28
N PRO A 116 -19.56 20.54 -6.51
CA PRO A 116 -19.97 19.45 -7.37
C PRO A 116 -19.73 19.84 -8.83
N ASN A 117 -18.77 19.20 -9.48
CA ASN A 117 -18.46 19.40 -10.89
C ASN A 117 -18.42 18.02 -11.59
N ILE A 118 -18.65 17.94 -12.90
CA ILE A 118 -18.72 16.64 -13.63
C ILE A 118 -17.38 15.88 -13.55
N TYR A 119 -16.26 16.61 -13.57
CA TYR A 119 -14.93 16.06 -13.30
C TYR A 119 -14.85 15.37 -11.94
N ASN A 120 -15.60 15.85 -10.96
CA ASN A 120 -15.63 15.30 -9.61
C ASN A 120 -16.28 13.90 -9.56
N SER A 121 -17.18 13.56 -10.48
CA SER A 121 -17.79 12.22 -10.55
C SER A 121 -16.83 11.16 -11.07
N VAL A 122 -16.05 11.47 -12.12
CA VAL A 122 -15.03 10.56 -12.67
C VAL A 122 -13.86 10.43 -11.71
N LEU A 123 -13.40 11.54 -11.13
CA LEU A 123 -12.32 11.55 -10.13
C LEU A 123 -12.71 10.71 -8.90
N LYS A 124 -13.98 10.78 -8.47
CA LYS A 124 -14.51 9.99 -7.35
C LYS A 124 -14.64 8.48 -7.64
N LEU A 125 -14.76 8.09 -8.91
CA LEU A 125 -14.70 6.68 -9.34
C LEU A 125 -13.26 6.14 -9.30
N ILE A 126 -12.30 6.93 -9.79
CA ILE A 126 -10.87 6.57 -9.82
C ILE A 126 -10.25 6.60 -8.42
N ILE A 127 -10.71 7.51 -7.56
CA ILE A 127 -10.22 7.72 -6.19
C ILE A 127 -11.31 7.28 -5.22
N ASN A 128 -11.50 5.97 -5.18
CA ASN A 128 -12.40 5.31 -4.25
C ASN A 128 -11.58 4.64 -3.14
N GLU A 129 -11.84 5.01 -1.89
CA GLU A 129 -11.22 4.43 -0.69
C GLU A 129 -11.37 2.90 -0.65
N LYS A 130 -12.47 2.36 -1.21
CA LYS A 130 -12.69 0.91 -1.29
C LYS A 130 -11.69 0.18 -2.18
N LEU A 131 -11.07 0.87 -3.16
CA LEU A 131 -10.08 0.28 -4.06
C LEU A 131 -8.75 -0.01 -3.36
N ILE A 132 -8.44 0.69 -2.27
CA ILE A 132 -7.18 0.54 -1.54
C ILE A 132 -6.96 -0.93 -1.19
N PHE A 133 -7.96 -1.59 -0.59
CA PHE A 133 -7.84 -2.99 -0.17
C PHE A 133 -7.54 -3.93 -1.34
N SER A 134 -8.30 -3.83 -2.44
CA SER A 134 -8.08 -4.65 -3.63
C SER A 134 -6.73 -4.39 -4.28
N LEU A 135 -6.31 -3.13 -4.39
CA LEU A 135 -5.03 -2.75 -5.00
C LEU A 135 -3.87 -3.28 -4.16
N THR A 136 -3.94 -3.17 -2.84
CA THR A 136 -2.90 -3.70 -1.96
C THR A 136 -2.79 -5.23 -2.05
N ILE A 137 -3.91 -5.97 -2.15
CA ILE A 137 -3.87 -7.43 -2.40
C ILE A 137 -3.20 -7.74 -3.74
N ILE A 138 -3.56 -7.03 -4.80
CA ILE A 138 -2.95 -7.23 -6.14
C ILE A 138 -1.44 -7.00 -6.07
N ILE A 139 -0.98 -5.98 -5.34
CA ILE A 139 0.45 -5.72 -5.14
C ILE A 139 1.14 -6.89 -4.42
N PHE A 140 0.52 -7.47 -3.39
CA PHE A 140 1.07 -8.64 -2.70
C PHE A 140 1.18 -9.84 -3.63
N LEU A 141 0.13 -10.15 -4.39
CA LEU A 141 0.16 -11.25 -5.36
C LEU A 141 1.25 -11.06 -6.43
N LEU A 142 1.46 -9.82 -6.89
CA LEU A 142 2.56 -9.50 -7.80
C LEU A 142 3.94 -9.67 -7.14
N SER A 143 4.07 -9.48 -5.82
CA SER A 143 5.32 -9.81 -5.09
C SER A 143 5.63 -11.30 -5.19
N GLU A 144 4.65 -12.15 -4.92
CA GLU A 144 4.82 -13.61 -4.98
C GLU A 144 5.25 -14.04 -6.39
N VAL A 145 4.57 -13.53 -7.42
CA VAL A 145 4.92 -13.82 -8.82
C VAL A 145 6.35 -13.38 -9.17
N LEU A 146 6.79 -12.22 -8.67
CA LEU A 146 8.17 -11.75 -8.87
C LEU A 146 9.20 -12.66 -8.20
N GLU A 147 8.89 -13.24 -7.05
CA GLU A 147 9.79 -14.16 -6.35
C GLU A 147 9.97 -15.46 -7.13
N PHE A 148 8.89 -15.99 -7.73
CA PHE A 148 8.98 -17.14 -8.65
C PHE A 148 9.78 -16.85 -9.92
N ILE A 149 9.69 -15.64 -10.48
CA ILE A 149 10.41 -15.26 -11.72
C ILE A 149 11.90 -14.98 -11.44
N LYS A 150 12.24 -14.62 -10.19
CA LYS A 150 13.62 -14.30 -9.79
C LYS A 150 14.47 -15.56 -9.54
N LEU A 151 13.83 -16.70 -9.23
CA LEU A 151 14.43 -18.03 -9.13
C LEU A 151 14.78 -18.61 -10.51
#